data_AF-A0A351AE97-F1
#
_entry.id   AF-A0A351AE97-F1
#
_cell.length_a   1.000
_cell.length_b   1.000
_cell.length_c   1.000
_cell.angle_alpha   90.00
_cell.angle_beta   90.00
_cell.angle_gamma   90.00
#
_symmetry.space_group_name_H-M   'P 1'
#
loop_
_entity.id
_entity.type
_entity.pdbx_description
1 polymer ?
#
loop_
_entity_poly.entity_id
_entity_poly.type
_entity_poly.pdbx_seq_one_letter_code
_entity_poly.pdbx_strand_id
1 'polypeptide(L)'
;MRTMILVAFSLWAGLAAGQTRPEPSPAADRARLEPLAQAWFKENLVPFQSDVLSRPELKAFVDMVGDARVIGLGEPTHGDQQSHSFKTQVVRELVRQGKVSMLVLEMNRAAGDRVNKYVHGEGELTEVILRGGIFQNWRTDEFANLVAWLRAYVQQSGKEFRVIGVDCQDPAEDLGVV
;
A
#
# COMPACT_ATOMS: atom_id res chain seq x y z
N MET A 1 -49.25 -32.38 -8.35
CA MET A 1 -48.17 -32.54 -9.35
C MET A 1 -46.96 -31.75 -8.84
N ARG A 2 -45.84 -32.43 -8.56
CA ARG A 2 -44.63 -31.83 -7.97
C ARG A 2 -43.71 -31.34 -9.09
N THR A 3 -43.44 -30.04 -9.10
CA THR A 3 -42.47 -29.42 -10.01
C THR A 3 -41.05 -29.79 -9.58
N MET A 4 -40.35 -30.59 -10.37
CA MET A 4 -38.90 -30.76 -10.28
C MET A 4 -38.24 -29.65 -11.11
N ILE A 5 -37.42 -28.81 -10.47
CA ILE A 5 -36.54 -27.87 -11.16
C ILE A 5 -35.20 -28.58 -11.35
N LEU A 6 -34.84 -28.86 -12.59
CA LEU A 6 -33.51 -29.30 -12.99
C LEU A 6 -32.68 -28.05 -13.27
N VAL A 7 -31.71 -27.73 -12.40
CA VAL A 7 -30.70 -26.71 -12.70
C VAL A 7 -29.53 -27.41 -13.37
N ALA A 8 -29.46 -27.32 -14.70
CA ALA A 8 -28.30 -27.74 -15.45
C ALA A 8 -27.26 -26.61 -15.41
N PHE A 9 -26.19 -26.78 -14.63
CA PHE A 9 -24.98 -25.97 -14.79
C PHE A 9 -24.25 -26.50 -16.02
N SER A 10 -24.33 -25.76 -17.13
CA SER A 10 -23.30 -25.83 -18.14
C SER A 10 -22.03 -25.29 -17.51
N LEU A 11 -21.13 -26.19 -17.12
CA LEU A 11 -19.72 -25.88 -16.89
C LEU A 11 -19.18 -25.33 -18.21
N TRP A 12 -19.25 -24.01 -18.38
CA TRP A 12 -18.32 -23.32 -19.25
C TRP A 12 -16.94 -23.51 -18.65
N ALA A 13 -16.23 -24.52 -19.11
CA ALA A 13 -14.77 -24.57 -19.09
C ALA A 13 -14.24 -23.50 -20.05
N GLY A 14 -14.60 -22.24 -19.80
CA GLY A 14 -14.15 -21.08 -20.54
C GLY A 14 -12.85 -20.58 -19.92
N LEU A 15 -11.73 -20.97 -20.53
CA LEU A 15 -10.40 -20.40 -20.32
C LEU A 15 -9.96 -20.22 -18.86
N ALA A 16 -9.71 -21.35 -18.19
CA ALA A 16 -8.41 -21.47 -17.51
C ALA A 16 -7.32 -21.69 -18.57
N ALA A 17 -7.21 -20.78 -19.55
CA ALA A 17 -5.88 -20.50 -20.07
C ALA A 17 -5.20 -19.82 -18.88
N GLY A 18 -4.61 -20.63 -17.99
CA GLY A 18 -3.64 -20.10 -17.05
C GLY A 18 -2.77 -19.18 -17.88
N GLN A 19 -2.67 -17.91 -17.47
CA GLN A 19 -1.82 -16.95 -18.17
C GLN A 19 -0.55 -17.71 -18.52
N THR A 20 -0.21 -17.80 -19.81
CA THR A 20 1.05 -18.38 -20.23
C THR A 20 2.11 -17.45 -19.66
N ARG A 21 2.45 -17.65 -18.40
CA ARG A 21 3.60 -17.02 -17.80
C ARG A 21 4.74 -17.49 -18.68
N PRO A 22 5.52 -16.57 -19.26
CA PRO A 22 6.74 -16.98 -19.94
C PRO A 22 7.45 -17.94 -18.99
N GLU A 23 7.91 -19.07 -19.53
CA GLU A 23 8.74 -20.00 -18.77
C GLU A 23 9.78 -19.16 -18.02
N PRO A 24 9.92 -19.31 -16.69
CA PRO A 24 11.00 -18.65 -15.98
C PRO A 24 12.29 -18.92 -16.75
N SER A 25 13.16 -17.92 -16.88
CA SER A 25 14.32 -17.92 -17.77
C SER A 25 14.95 -19.31 -17.87
N PRO A 26 15.35 -19.79 -19.08
CA PRO A 26 15.85 -21.15 -19.28
C PRO A 26 16.78 -21.59 -18.16
N ALA A 27 16.67 -22.82 -17.68
CA ALA A 27 17.41 -23.28 -16.49
C ALA A 27 18.93 -23.03 -16.61
N ALA A 28 19.48 -23.14 -17.82
CA ALA A 28 20.87 -22.81 -18.13
C ALA A 28 21.21 -21.33 -17.90
N ASP A 29 20.31 -20.41 -18.25
CA ASP A 29 20.50 -18.98 -18.00
C ASP A 29 20.41 -18.65 -16.52
N ARG A 30 19.48 -19.27 -15.78
CA ARG A 30 19.41 -19.10 -14.32
C ARG A 30 20.70 -19.56 -13.65
N ALA A 31 21.18 -20.76 -13.97
CA ALA A 31 22.43 -21.29 -13.44
C ALA A 31 23.64 -20.40 -13.73
N ARG A 32 23.66 -19.73 -14.88
CA ARG A 32 24.71 -18.78 -15.28
C ARG A 32 24.58 -17.41 -14.61
N LEU A 33 23.36 -16.86 -14.53
CA LEU A 33 23.11 -15.48 -14.11
C LEU A 33 22.98 -15.32 -12.60
N GLU A 34 22.49 -16.33 -11.88
CA GLU A 34 22.21 -16.22 -10.45
C GLU A 34 23.46 -15.90 -9.60
N PRO A 35 24.61 -16.58 -9.77
CA PRO A 35 25.84 -16.21 -9.05
C PRO A 35 26.31 -14.78 -9.36
N LEU A 36 26.16 -14.34 -10.62
CA LEU A 36 26.52 -12.98 -11.05
C LEU A 36 25.61 -11.93 -10.39
N ALA A 37 24.30 -12.19 -10.38
CA ALA A 37 23.33 -11.32 -9.72
C ALA A 37 23.58 -11.26 -8.20
N GLN A 38 23.85 -12.38 -7.55
CA GLN A 38 24.17 -12.42 -6.12
C GLN A 38 25.44 -11.63 -5.79
N ALA A 39 26.49 -11.75 -6.61
CA ALA A 39 27.72 -10.96 -6.44
C ALA A 39 27.42 -9.47 -6.59
N TRP A 40 26.69 -9.09 -7.65
CA TRP A 40 26.30 -7.71 -7.87
C TRP A 40 25.45 -7.15 -6.72
N PHE A 41 24.46 -7.90 -6.22
CA PHE A 41 23.65 -7.46 -5.08
C PHE A 41 24.49 -7.24 -3.81
N LYS A 42 25.43 -8.13 -3.51
CA LYS A 42 26.31 -7.97 -2.33
C LYS A 42 27.16 -6.69 -2.41
N GLU A 43 27.55 -6.29 -3.61
CA GLU A 43 28.36 -5.09 -3.85
C GLU A 43 27.53 -3.79 -3.91
N ASN A 44 26.24 -3.87 -4.28
CA ASN A 44 25.44 -2.69 -4.63
C ASN A 44 24.22 -2.43 -3.74
N LEU A 45 23.79 -3.40 -2.92
CA LEU A 45 22.66 -3.19 -2.02
C LEU A 45 23.01 -2.18 -0.92
N VAL A 46 22.05 -1.31 -0.61
CA VAL A 46 22.11 -0.44 0.57
C VAL A 46 21.39 -1.16 1.71
N PRO A 47 22.12 -1.68 2.72
CA PRO A 47 21.50 -2.43 3.79
C PRO A 47 20.80 -1.51 4.78
N PHE A 48 19.64 -1.95 5.25
CA PHE A 48 19.03 -1.41 6.46
C PHE A 48 19.54 -2.19 7.67
N GLN A 49 19.80 -1.49 8.78
CA GLN A 49 20.31 -2.11 10.01
C GLN A 49 19.19 -2.41 11.01
N SER A 50 18.06 -1.70 10.89
CA SER A 50 16.93 -1.77 11.81
C SER A 50 15.66 -2.30 11.15
N ASP A 51 14.82 -3.02 11.89
CA ASP A 51 13.48 -3.41 11.43
C ASP A 51 12.51 -2.20 11.30
N VAL A 52 12.77 -1.17 12.10
CA VAL A 52 12.09 0.13 12.03
C VAL A 52 13.11 1.18 11.63
N LEU A 53 13.03 1.63 10.38
CA LEU A 53 14.05 2.51 9.81
C LEU A 53 14.09 3.87 10.51
N SER A 54 15.31 4.28 10.87
CA SER A 54 15.60 5.62 11.34
C SER A 54 15.71 6.62 10.16
N ARG A 55 15.64 7.92 10.46
CA ARG A 55 15.80 8.96 9.42
C ARG A 55 17.16 8.88 8.68
N PRO A 56 18.30 8.64 9.36
CA PRO A 56 19.57 8.45 8.66
C PRO A 56 19.58 7.25 7.70
N GLU A 57 18.96 6.13 8.10
CA GLU A 57 18.86 4.94 7.24
C GLU A 57 17.98 5.19 6.00
N LEU A 58 16.95 6.04 6.14
CA LEU A 58 16.10 6.43 5.01
C LEU A 58 16.76 7.41 4.04
N LYS A 59 17.90 8.02 4.40
CA LYS A 59 18.51 9.08 3.59
C LYS A 59 18.79 8.61 2.16
N ALA A 60 19.39 7.42 1.99
CA ALA A 60 19.72 6.88 0.69
C ALA A 60 18.47 6.67 -0.19
N PHE A 61 17.37 6.20 0.41
CA PHE A 61 16.09 6.05 -0.28
C PHE A 61 15.52 7.41 -0.72
N VAL A 62 15.54 8.41 0.18
CA VAL A 62 15.00 9.74 -0.11
C VAL A 62 15.84 10.47 -1.17
N ASP A 63 17.16 10.30 -1.15
CA ASP A 63 18.05 10.81 -2.18
C ASP A 63 17.76 10.15 -3.54
N MET A 64 17.56 8.82 -3.57
CA MET A 64 17.23 8.05 -4.77
C MET A 64 15.92 8.50 -5.42
N VAL A 65 14.91 8.84 -4.61
CA VAL A 65 13.62 9.38 -5.10
C VAL A 65 13.82 10.70 -5.86
N GLY A 66 14.83 11.51 -5.50
CA GLY A 66 15.15 12.75 -6.19
C GLY A 66 13.97 13.72 -6.28
N ASP A 67 13.67 14.15 -7.50
CA ASP A 67 12.59 15.10 -7.85
C ASP A 67 11.34 14.42 -8.42
N ALA A 68 11.19 13.11 -8.20
CA ALA A 68 10.03 12.35 -8.65
C ALA A 68 8.72 13.01 -8.16
N ARG A 69 7.77 13.17 -9.08
CA ARG A 69 6.44 13.74 -8.79
C ARG A 69 5.47 12.70 -8.21
N VAL A 70 5.68 11.44 -8.54
CA VAL A 70 4.86 10.31 -8.10
C VAL A 70 5.80 9.21 -7.63
N ILE A 71 5.55 8.68 -6.44
CA ILE A 71 6.36 7.64 -5.80
C ILE A 71 5.43 6.48 -5.48
N GLY A 72 5.61 5.36 -6.19
CA GLY A 72 4.89 4.12 -5.89
C GLY A 72 5.59 3.34 -4.79
N LEU A 73 4.85 3.00 -3.73
CA LEU A 73 5.32 2.13 -2.65
C LEU A 73 4.50 0.85 -2.65
N GLY A 74 5.01 -0.19 -3.31
CA GLY A 74 4.39 -1.51 -3.33
C GLY A 74 4.66 -2.30 -2.05
N GLU A 75 4.03 -3.46 -1.95
CA GLU A 75 4.27 -4.44 -0.90
C GLU A 75 4.39 -5.85 -1.50
N PRO A 76 5.25 -6.71 -0.93
CA PRO A 76 5.36 -8.09 -1.37
C PRO A 76 4.12 -8.91 -1.00
N THR A 77 3.40 -8.55 0.06
CA THR A 77 2.16 -9.21 0.52
C THR A 77 1.18 -8.21 1.15
N HIS A 78 -0.11 -8.55 1.20
CA HIS A 78 -1.16 -7.73 1.83
C HIS A 78 -1.32 -7.99 3.33
N GLY A 79 -0.25 -7.80 4.11
CA GLY A 79 -0.36 -7.90 5.58
C GLY A 79 0.93 -8.26 6.32
N ASP A 80 2.10 -8.08 5.72
CA ASP A 80 3.36 -8.24 6.45
C ASP A 80 3.73 -6.96 7.21
N GLN A 81 4.06 -7.14 8.49
CA GLN A 81 4.36 -6.04 9.39
C GLN A 81 5.54 -5.18 8.90
N GLN A 82 6.56 -5.82 8.32
CA GLN A 82 7.77 -5.17 7.86
C GLN A 82 7.50 -4.15 6.75
N SER A 83 6.63 -4.48 5.80
CA SER A 83 6.23 -3.55 4.73
C SER A 83 5.42 -2.39 5.27
N HIS A 84 4.52 -2.62 6.24
CA HIS A 84 3.82 -1.52 6.91
C HIS A 84 4.80 -0.60 7.65
N SER A 85 5.70 -1.16 8.47
CA SER A 85 6.74 -0.42 9.18
C SER A 85 7.59 0.42 8.21
N PHE A 86 8.12 -0.20 7.16
CA PHE A 86 8.91 0.47 6.13
C PHE A 86 8.15 1.62 5.48
N LYS A 87 6.96 1.35 4.93
CA LYS A 87 6.13 2.36 4.24
C LYS A 87 5.81 3.54 5.15
N THR A 88 5.47 3.29 6.42
CA THR A 88 5.11 4.37 7.35
C THR A 88 6.29 5.29 7.63
N GLN A 89 7.50 4.76 7.80
CA GLN A 89 8.70 5.57 8.03
C GLN A 89 9.12 6.33 6.77
N VAL A 90 9.02 5.72 5.58
CA VAL A 90 9.25 6.38 4.29
C VAL A 90 8.28 7.55 4.09
N VAL A 91 6.97 7.32 4.27
CA VAL A 91 5.96 8.37 4.10
C VAL A 91 6.22 9.53 5.06
N ARG A 92 6.47 9.26 6.34
CA ARG A 92 6.80 10.29 7.33
C ARG A 92 7.98 11.14 6.89
N GLU A 93 9.04 10.51 6.41
CA GLU A 93 10.25 11.21 6.00
C GLU A 93 10.04 12.05 4.74
N LEU A 94 9.33 11.54 3.74
CA LEU A 94 8.99 12.28 2.53
C LEU A 94 8.10 13.49 2.83
N VAL A 95 7.10 13.34 3.72
CA VAL A 95 6.22 14.44 4.17
C VAL A 95 7.02 15.48 4.95
N ARG A 96 7.89 15.04 5.87
CA ARG A 96 8.74 15.92 6.68
C ARG A 96 9.67 16.77 5.81
N GLN A 97 10.24 16.19 4.76
CA GLN A 97 11.08 16.91 3.79
C GLN A 97 10.28 17.73 2.77
N GLY A 98 8.94 17.69 2.81
CA GLY A 98 8.09 18.40 1.86
C GLY A 98 8.18 17.85 0.43
N LYS A 99 8.63 16.61 0.26
CA LYS A 99 8.70 15.95 -1.06
C LYS A 99 7.34 15.45 -1.53
N VAL A 100 6.41 15.20 -0.61
CA VAL A 100 5.02 14.81 -0.92
C VAL A 100 4.05 15.61 -0.07
N SER A 101 2.89 15.93 -0.65
CA SER A 101 1.76 16.61 0.00
C SER A 101 0.46 15.81 -0.09
N MET A 102 0.54 14.57 -0.59
CA MET A 102 -0.59 13.70 -0.79
C MET A 102 -0.18 12.24 -0.56
N LEU A 103 -1.06 11.47 0.08
CA LEU A 103 -0.98 10.04 0.23
C LEU A 103 -2.16 9.39 -0.51
N VAL A 104 -1.85 8.59 -1.52
CA VAL A 104 -2.84 7.82 -2.27
C VAL A 104 -2.77 6.37 -1.81
N LEU A 105 -3.90 5.79 -1.42
CA LEU A 105 -3.97 4.49 -0.78
C LEU A 105 -4.87 3.54 -1.58
N GLU A 106 -4.46 2.27 -1.62
CA GLU A 106 -5.25 1.13 -2.10
C GLU A 106 -6.36 0.83 -1.08
N MET A 107 -7.38 1.69 -1.08
CA MET A 107 -8.62 1.59 -0.32
C MET A 107 -9.73 2.32 -1.07
N ASN A 108 -10.99 2.01 -0.76
CA ASN A 108 -12.14 2.69 -1.35
C ASN A 108 -12.08 4.21 -1.16
N ARG A 109 -12.70 4.97 -2.08
CA ARG A 109 -12.69 6.45 -2.05
C ARG A 109 -13.26 6.99 -0.74
N ALA A 110 -14.40 6.46 -0.29
CA ALA A 110 -15.08 6.88 0.94
C ALA A 110 -14.23 6.60 2.19
N ALA A 111 -13.46 5.51 2.22
CA ALA A 111 -12.53 5.22 3.31
C ALA A 111 -11.39 6.25 3.35
N GLY A 112 -10.80 6.56 2.19
CA GLY A 112 -9.78 7.61 2.07
C GLY A 112 -10.28 8.99 2.51
N ASP A 113 -11.51 9.36 2.13
CA ASP A 113 -12.15 10.61 2.55
C ASP A 113 -12.29 10.71 4.09
N ARG A 114 -12.65 9.61 4.75
CA ARG A 114 -12.75 9.57 6.23
C ARG A 114 -11.38 9.73 6.89
N VAL A 115 -10.34 9.09 6.35
CA VAL A 115 -8.96 9.28 6.82
C VAL A 115 -8.52 10.73 6.61
N ASN A 116 -8.85 11.33 5.46
CA ASN A 116 -8.53 12.72 5.17
C ASN A 116 -9.20 13.68 6.17
N LYS A 117 -10.50 13.51 6.43
CA LYS A 117 -11.23 14.29 7.46
C LYS A 117 -10.58 14.17 8.84
N TYR A 118 -10.16 12.96 9.22
CA TYR A 118 -9.42 12.74 10.46
C TYR A 118 -8.10 13.50 10.52
N VAL A 119 -7.30 13.46 9.46
CA VAL A 119 -6.04 14.20 9.37
C VAL A 119 -6.27 15.71 9.52
N HIS A 120 -7.43 16.22 9.10
CA HIS A 120 -7.83 17.63 9.25
C HIS A 120 -8.56 17.97 10.56
N GLY A 121 -8.69 17.02 11.49
CA GLY A 121 -9.17 17.28 12.84
C GLY A 121 -10.55 16.72 13.18
N GLU A 122 -11.20 16.00 12.26
CA GLU A 122 -12.54 15.46 12.47
C GLU A 122 -12.54 14.01 12.96
N GLY A 123 -13.35 13.70 13.97
CA GLY A 123 -13.55 12.33 14.45
C GLY A 123 -12.35 11.72 15.21
N GLU A 124 -12.51 10.45 15.56
CA GLU A 124 -11.62 9.69 16.43
C GLU A 124 -10.82 8.64 15.65
N LEU A 125 -9.56 8.43 16.04
CA LEU A 125 -8.65 7.52 15.32
C LEU A 125 -9.21 6.11 15.27
N THR A 126 -9.64 5.58 16.42
CA THR A 126 -10.15 4.22 16.55
C THR A 126 -11.37 3.98 15.65
N GLU A 127 -12.27 4.94 15.56
CA GLU A 127 -13.47 4.83 14.71
C GLU A 127 -13.10 4.83 13.22
N VAL A 128 -12.17 5.69 12.81
CA VAL A 128 -11.68 5.74 11.43
C VAL A 128 -10.97 4.45 11.05
N ILE A 129 -10.10 3.94 11.91
CA ILE A 129 -9.34 2.71 11.62
C ILE A 129 -10.22 1.46 11.63
N LEU A 130 -11.11 1.31 12.62
CA LEU A 130 -11.88 0.07 12.79
C LEU A 130 -13.20 0.05 12.03
N ARG A 131 -13.82 1.22 11.81
CA ARG A 131 -15.15 1.35 11.22
C ARG A 131 -15.20 2.26 9.99
N GLY A 132 -14.08 2.88 9.60
CA GLY A 132 -14.03 3.80 8.47
C GLY A 132 -14.01 3.15 7.09
N GLY A 133 -14.33 1.87 6.95
CA GLY A 133 -14.28 1.16 5.65
C GLY A 133 -12.85 0.80 5.21
N ILE A 134 -11.87 0.93 6.09
CA ILE A 134 -10.48 0.54 5.83
C ILE A 134 -10.40 -0.97 5.66
N PHE A 135 -9.74 -1.44 4.59
CA PHE A 135 -9.52 -2.87 4.36
C PHE A 135 -8.76 -3.51 5.51
N GLN A 136 -9.04 -4.79 5.79
CA GLN A 136 -8.52 -5.45 6.99
C GLN A 136 -6.99 -5.49 7.05
N ASN A 137 -6.31 -5.62 5.91
CA ASN A 137 -4.84 -5.57 5.81
C ASN A 137 -4.24 -4.23 6.24
N TRP A 138 -4.99 -3.13 6.16
CA TRP A 138 -4.53 -1.80 6.61
C TRP A 138 -4.90 -1.48 8.06
N ARG A 139 -5.64 -2.36 8.76
CA ARG A 139 -6.01 -2.17 10.18
C ARG A 139 -4.89 -2.60 11.13
N THR A 140 -3.75 -1.92 11.00
CA THR A 140 -2.53 -2.20 11.77
C THR A 140 -2.13 -1.04 12.66
N ASP A 141 -1.35 -1.32 13.70
CA ASP A 141 -0.80 -0.30 14.59
C ASP A 141 0.11 0.67 13.81
N GLU A 142 0.89 0.16 12.86
CA GLU A 142 1.77 0.98 12.02
C GLU A 142 0.97 2.01 11.22
N PHE A 143 -0.13 1.58 10.58
CA PHE A 143 -0.96 2.49 9.79
C PHE A 143 -1.73 3.47 10.67
N ALA A 144 -2.30 3.02 11.80
CA ALA A 144 -2.95 3.91 12.78
C ALA A 144 -1.97 4.99 13.29
N ASN A 145 -0.73 4.59 13.60
CA ASN A 145 0.32 5.50 14.02
C ASN A 145 0.77 6.48 12.92
N LEU A 146 0.73 6.07 11.65
CA LEU A 146 0.98 6.99 10.52
C LEU A 146 -0.13 8.03 10.41
N VAL A 147 -1.39 7.59 10.43
CA VAL A 147 -2.56 8.47 10.31
C VAL A 147 -2.62 9.48 11.46
N ALA A 148 -2.38 9.04 12.70
CA ALA A 148 -2.26 9.92 13.87
C ALA A 148 -1.11 10.94 13.71
N TRP A 149 0.04 10.49 13.23
CA TRP A 149 1.19 11.36 12.98
C TRP A 149 0.90 12.41 11.89
N LEU A 150 0.20 12.03 10.82
CA LEU A 150 -0.20 12.96 9.75
C LEU A 150 -1.12 14.07 10.28
N ARG A 151 -2.09 13.71 11.15
CA ARG A 151 -2.94 14.70 11.82
C ARG A 151 -2.11 15.70 12.63
N ALA A 152 -1.18 15.20 13.45
CA ALA A 152 -0.29 16.06 14.22
C ALA A 152 0.59 16.96 13.33
N TYR A 153 1.12 16.42 12.22
CA TYR A 153 1.90 17.19 11.26
C TYR A 153 1.09 18.31 10.61
N VAL A 154 -0.13 18.03 10.14
CA VAL A 154 -1.01 19.03 9.51
C VAL A 154 -1.36 20.13 10.50
N GLN A 155 -1.75 19.76 11.72
CA GLN A 155 -2.08 20.72 12.78
C GLN A 155 -0.88 21.60 13.19
N GLN A 156 0.32 21.02 13.30
CA GLN A 156 1.51 21.75 13.70
C GLN A 156 2.06 22.65 12.59
N SER A 157 2.07 22.15 11.35
CA SER A 157 2.69 22.86 10.22
C SER A 157 1.75 23.84 9.53
N GLY A 158 0.44 23.67 9.66
CA GLY A 158 -0.57 24.41 8.90
C GLY A 158 -0.54 24.12 7.39
N LYS A 159 0.24 23.13 6.95
CA LYS A 159 0.35 22.75 5.54
C LYS A 159 -0.81 21.85 5.15
N GLU A 160 -1.33 22.08 3.95
CA GLU A 160 -2.31 21.19 3.36
C GLU A 160 -1.68 19.82 3.07
N PHE A 161 -2.36 18.75 3.49
CA PHE A 161 -2.03 17.38 3.14
C PHE A 161 -3.32 16.65 2.74
N ARG A 162 -3.26 15.85 1.67
CA ARG A 162 -4.42 15.11 1.16
C ARG A 162 -4.24 13.61 1.33
N VAL A 163 -5.29 12.93 1.78
CA VAL A 163 -5.38 11.46 1.74
C VAL A 163 -6.49 11.07 0.77
N ILE A 164 -6.19 10.16 -0.16
CA ILE A 164 -7.13 9.74 -1.21
C ILE A 164 -7.13 8.21 -1.29
N GLY A 165 -8.32 7.61 -1.30
CA GLY A 165 -8.53 6.21 -1.67
C GLY A 165 -8.82 6.10 -3.18
N VAL A 166 -8.24 5.12 -3.85
CA VAL A 166 -8.37 4.93 -5.31
C VAL A 166 -8.90 3.56 -5.72
N ASP A 167 -9.20 2.69 -4.76
CA ASP A 167 -9.79 1.38 -5.05
C ASP A 167 -11.32 1.49 -5.19
N CYS A 168 -11.94 0.47 -5.79
CA CYS A 168 -13.37 0.43 -6.12
C CYS A 168 -14.04 -0.89 -5.70
N GLN A 169 -13.66 -1.43 -4.54
CA GLN A 169 -14.19 -2.71 -4.04
C GLN A 169 -15.58 -2.56 -3.38
N ASP A 170 -15.95 -1.36 -2.94
CA ASP A 170 -17.30 -1.03 -2.47
C ASP A 170 -17.89 0.18 -3.23
N PRO A 171 -18.36 -0.03 -4.47
CA PRO A 171 -18.93 1.06 -5.26
C PRO A 171 -20.24 1.61 -4.67
N ALA A 172 -20.96 0.84 -3.87
CA ALA A 172 -22.21 1.29 -3.27
C ALA A 172 -21.94 2.34 -2.17
N GLU A 173 -20.95 2.06 -1.32
CA GLU A 173 -20.46 3.04 -0.33
C GLU A 173 -19.88 4.28 -1.03
N ASP A 174 -19.07 4.10 -2.07
CA ASP A 174 -18.42 5.20 -2.78
C ASP A 174 -19.40 6.11 -3.54
N LEU A 175 -20.53 5.57 -4.00
CA LEU A 175 -21.60 6.34 -4.64
C LEU A 175 -22.61 6.91 -3.63
N GLY A 176 -22.52 6.54 -2.34
CA GLY A 176 -23.45 6.97 -1.30
C GLY A 176 -24.87 6.43 -1.48
N VAL A 177 -25.00 5.20 -1.99
CA VAL A 177 -26.30 4.55 -2.27
C VAL A 177 -26.66 3.45 -1.25
N VAL A 178 -25.95 3.40 -0.13
CA VAL A 178 -26.17 2.54 1.05
C VAL A 178 -26.69 3.35 2.24
#